data_AF-A0A7V8F077-F1
#
_entry.id   AF-A0A7V8F077-F1
#
_cell.length_a   1.000
_cell.length_b   1.000
_cell.length_c   1.000
_cell.angle_alpha   90.00
_cell.angle_beta   90.00
_cell.angle_gamma   90.00
#
_symmetry.space_group_name_H-M   'P 1'
#
loop_
_entity.id
_entity.type
_entity.pdbx_description
1 polymer ?
#
loop_
_entity_poly.entity_id
_entity_poly.type
_entity_poly.pdbx_seq_one_letter_code
_entity_poly.pdbx_strand_id
1 'polypeptide(L)'
;MAVLAFDPMNFPLVEIDMKTPEQCSALDDIRDAIDRLDQQIIQALGERLAYVKAAAQFKPTEDSIAAPQRVAAMLPQRRQWAEQAGLDPMFVVPLFAQIIHWNIAQQVRHWRAQRGLVQGANDE
;
A
#
# COMPACT_ATOMS: atom_id res chain seq x y z
N MET A 1 -15.60 16.66 -14.17
CA MET A 1 -14.49 16.03 -13.43
C MET A 1 -13.90 14.95 -14.32
N ALA A 2 -12.67 15.15 -14.82
CA ALA A 2 -12.02 14.12 -15.61
C ALA A 2 -11.64 12.97 -14.69
N VAL A 3 -12.23 11.79 -14.93
CA VAL A 3 -11.71 10.53 -14.41
C VAL A 3 -10.37 10.36 -15.11
N LEU A 4 -9.25 10.51 -14.39
CA LEU A 4 -7.97 10.04 -14.90
C LEU A 4 -8.15 8.54 -15.12
N ALA A 5 -8.30 8.14 -16.38
CA ALA A 5 -8.28 6.74 -16.75
C ALA A 5 -6.98 6.16 -16.21
N PHE A 6 -7.08 5.14 -15.37
CA PHE A 6 -5.93 4.33 -15.00
C PHE A 6 -5.43 3.70 -16.29
N ASP A 7 -4.38 4.28 -16.86
CA ASP A 7 -3.67 3.70 -17.98
C ASP A 7 -2.69 2.69 -17.38
N PRO A 8 -2.94 1.38 -17.52
CA PRO A 8 -2.05 0.35 -16.97
C PRO A 8 -0.65 0.41 -17.60
N MET A 9 -0.45 1.13 -18.71
CA MET A 9 0.83 1.32 -19.39
C MET A 9 1.59 2.59 -18.95
N ASN A 10 0.99 3.45 -18.11
CA ASN A 10 1.58 4.74 -17.71
C ASN A 10 1.66 4.90 -16.18
N PHE A 11 2.04 3.83 -15.49
CA PHE A 11 2.72 3.98 -14.21
C PHE A 11 4.17 4.38 -14.51
N PRO A 12 4.76 5.37 -13.82
CA PRO A 12 6.19 5.60 -13.89
C PRO A 12 6.85 4.43 -13.17
N LEU A 13 6.94 3.29 -13.87
CA LEU A 13 7.86 2.23 -13.52
C LEU A 13 9.23 2.89 -13.61
N VAL A 14 9.92 2.96 -12.47
CA VAL A 14 11.37 3.14 -12.44
C VAL A 14 11.92 2.25 -13.56
N GLU A 15 12.64 2.80 -14.55
CA GLU A 15 13.12 2.03 -15.71
C GLU A 15 13.77 0.73 -15.22
N ILE A 16 13.05 -0.39 -15.35
CA ILE A 16 13.57 -1.67 -14.92
C ILE A 16 14.18 -2.30 -16.15
N ASP A 17 15.49 -2.48 -16.12
CA ASP A 17 16.19 -3.38 -17.04
C ASP A 17 15.83 -4.84 -16.66
N MET A 18 14.58 -5.22 -16.93
CA MET A 18 14.12 -6.62 -16.89
C MET A 18 13.55 -6.99 -18.26
N LYS A 19 13.74 -8.25 -18.64
CA LYS A 19 13.10 -8.83 -19.82
C LYS A 19 11.58 -8.75 -19.67
N THR A 20 10.86 -8.50 -20.77
CA THR A 20 9.41 -8.69 -20.74
C THR A 20 9.08 -10.16 -20.51
N PRO A 21 7.88 -10.50 -19.99
CA PRO A 21 7.49 -11.90 -19.80
C PRO A 21 7.68 -12.77 -21.05
N GLU A 22 7.44 -12.22 -22.24
CA GLU A 22 7.59 -12.92 -23.53
C GLU A 22 9.04 -13.09 -23.99
N GLN A 23 9.96 -12.28 -23.43
CA GLN A 23 11.40 -12.32 -23.75
C GLN A 23 12.19 -13.22 -22.79
N CYS A 24 11.59 -13.63 -21.67
CA CYS A 24 12.21 -14.54 -20.73
C CYS A 24 12.45 -15.91 -21.37
N SER A 25 13.70 -16.37 -21.27
CA SER A 25 14.18 -17.58 -21.94
C SER A 25 14.41 -18.75 -20.98
N ALA A 26 14.47 -18.46 -19.68
CA ALA A 26 14.67 -19.43 -18.61
C ALA A 26 13.88 -19.04 -17.36
N LEU A 27 13.70 -20.00 -16.45
CA LEU A 27 13.03 -19.75 -15.16
C LEU A 27 13.75 -18.70 -14.31
N ASP A 28 15.07 -18.59 -14.44
CA ASP A 28 15.84 -17.61 -13.68
C ASP A 28 15.54 -16.18 -14.13
N ASP A 29 15.32 -15.95 -15.44
CA ASP A 29 14.87 -14.64 -15.95
C ASP A 29 13.53 -14.21 -15.30
N ILE A 30 12.60 -15.16 -15.15
CA ILE A 30 11.28 -14.92 -14.56
C ILE A 30 11.39 -14.62 -13.06
N ARG A 31 12.20 -15.41 -12.34
CA ARG A 31 12.40 -15.22 -10.90
C ARG A 31 13.04 -13.88 -10.60
N ASP A 32 14.07 -13.51 -11.35
CA ASP A 32 14.72 -12.21 -11.21
C ASP A 32 13.74 -11.06 -11.45
N ALA A 33 12.83 -11.19 -12.43
CA ALA A 33 11.81 -10.18 -12.67
C ALA A 33 10.79 -10.09 -11.51
N ILE A 34 10.33 -11.23 -11.00
CA ILE A 34 9.39 -11.29 -9.85
C ILE A 34 10.05 -10.69 -8.59
N ASP A 35 11.28 -11.06 -8.27
CA ASP A 35 11.98 -10.56 -7.09
C ASP A 35 12.14 -9.03 -7.13
N ARG A 36 12.41 -8.47 -8.32
CA ARG A 36 12.48 -7.00 -8.51
C ARG A 36 11.12 -6.32 -8.36
N LEU A 37 10.03 -6.96 -8.80
CA LEU A 37 8.67 -6.44 -8.60
C LEU A 37 8.30 -6.49 -7.11
N ASP A 38 8.63 -7.56 -6.42
CA ASP A 38 8.37 -7.72 -4.99
C ASP A 38 9.15 -6.69 -4.17
N GLN A 39 10.41 -6.41 -4.52
CA GLN A 39 11.19 -5.34 -3.90
C GLN A 39 10.52 -3.98 -4.06
N GLN A 40 9.94 -3.69 -5.23
CA GLN A 40 9.21 -2.44 -5.48
C GLN A 40 7.91 -2.36 -4.70
N ILE A 41 7.16 -3.47 -4.58
CA ILE A 41 5.97 -3.53 -3.74
C ILE A 41 6.35 -3.20 -2.30
N ILE A 42 7.44 -3.79 -1.78
CA ILE A 42 7.93 -3.52 -0.42
C ILE A 42 8.35 -2.05 -0.25
N GLN A 43 9.09 -1.49 -1.21
CA GLN A 43 9.49 -0.09 -1.19
C GLN A 43 8.26 0.84 -1.17
N ALA A 44 7.30 0.60 -2.06
CA ALA A 44 6.06 1.37 -2.13
C ALA A 44 5.23 1.27 -0.84
N LEU A 45 5.21 0.10 -0.18
CA LEU A 45 4.57 -0.07 1.13
C LEU A 45 5.29 0.74 2.22
N GLY A 46 6.62 0.82 2.18
CA GLY A 46 7.42 1.66 3.07
C GLY A 46 7.11 3.15 2.89
N GLU A 47 7.10 3.63 1.65
CA GLU A 47 6.74 5.00 1.31
C GLU A 47 5.29 5.33 1.72
N ARG A 48 4.35 4.42 1.43
CA ARG A 48 2.95 4.54 1.87
C ARG A 48 2.85 4.71 3.38
N LEU A 49 3.60 3.93 4.16
CA LEU A 49 3.62 4.05 5.61
C LEU A 49 4.19 5.40 6.07
N ALA A 50 5.21 5.93 5.39
CA ALA A 50 5.75 7.25 5.68
C ALA A 50 4.68 8.34 5.51
N TYR A 51 3.88 8.29 4.43
CA TYR A 51 2.73 9.19 4.24
C TYR A 51 1.67 9.04 5.33
N VAL A 52 1.37 7.80 5.75
CA VAL A 52 0.42 7.55 6.84
C VAL A 52 0.92 8.14 8.17
N LYS A 53 2.20 7.98 8.49
CA LYS A 53 2.82 8.58 9.67
C LYS A 53 2.79 10.11 9.61
N ALA A 54 3.14 10.69 8.46
CA ALA A 54 3.05 12.14 8.25
C ALA A 54 1.60 12.64 8.45
N ALA A 55 0.59 11.89 8.00
CA ALA A 55 -0.81 12.25 8.20
C ALA A 55 -1.22 12.31 9.69
N ALA A 56 -0.50 11.65 10.60
CA ALA A 56 -0.78 11.69 12.04
C ALA A 56 -0.68 13.12 12.61
N GLN A 57 0.13 14.00 12.01
CA GLN A 57 0.25 15.39 12.46
C GLN A 57 -1.06 16.18 12.32
N PHE A 58 -1.94 15.76 11.41
CA PHE A 58 -3.24 16.38 11.14
C PHE A 58 -4.39 15.75 11.94
N LYS A 59 -4.09 14.80 12.83
CA LYS A 59 -5.09 14.09 13.65
C LYS A 59 -5.16 14.71 15.04
N PRO A 60 -6.24 15.43 15.40
CA PRO A 60 -6.34 16.11 16.69
C PRO A 60 -6.45 15.12 17.86
N THR A 61 -7.12 13.99 17.65
CA THR A 61 -7.35 12.95 18.65
C THR A 61 -7.00 11.57 18.09
N GLU A 62 -6.75 10.60 18.98
CA GLU A 62 -6.50 9.22 18.59
C GLU A 62 -7.69 8.61 17.82
N ASP A 63 -8.93 8.86 18.28
CA ASP A 63 -10.14 8.38 17.62
C ASP A 63 -10.28 8.87 16.17
N SER A 64 -9.73 10.04 15.86
CA SER A 64 -9.75 10.60 14.50
C SER A 64 -8.85 9.84 13.51
N ILE A 65 -7.97 8.95 13.99
CA ILE A 65 -7.01 8.18 13.18
C ILE A 65 -7.73 7.11 12.36
N ALA A 66 -8.66 6.35 12.95
CA ALA A 66 -9.31 5.21 12.31
C ALA A 66 -10.07 5.59 11.02
N ALA A 67 -10.58 6.82 10.95
CA ALA A 67 -11.27 7.41 9.80
C ALA A 67 -12.17 6.41 9.01
N PRO A 68 -13.22 5.82 9.62
CA PRO A 68 -13.97 4.71 9.03
C PRO A 68 -14.55 5.00 7.65
N GLN A 69 -15.04 6.23 7.44
CA GLN A 69 -15.59 6.67 6.15
C GLN A 69 -14.52 6.65 5.05
N ARG A 70 -13.26 6.99 5.38
CA ARG A 70 -12.16 6.94 4.41
C ARG A 70 -11.84 5.49 4.04
N VAL A 71 -11.79 4.59 5.01
CA VAL A 71 -11.56 3.15 4.75
C VAL A 71 -12.68 2.57 3.87
N ALA A 72 -13.95 2.88 4.20
CA ALA A 72 -15.10 2.45 3.43
C ALA A 72 -15.09 2.93 1.96
N ALA A 73 -14.55 4.12 1.69
CA ALA A 73 -14.38 4.63 0.34
C ALA A 73 -13.17 4.04 -0.40
N MET A 74 -12.12 3.62 0.32
CA MET A 74 -10.88 3.11 -0.30
C MET A 74 -11.06 1.72 -0.91
N LEU A 75 -11.76 0.80 -0.24
CA LEU A 75 -11.86 -0.60 -0.68
C LEU A 75 -12.62 -0.77 -2.01
N PRO A 76 -13.77 -0.10 -2.25
CA PRO A 76 -14.44 -0.14 -3.56
C PRO A 76 -13.56 0.40 -4.69
N GLN A 77 -12.74 1.42 -4.41
CA GLN A 77 -11.80 1.94 -5.39
C GLN A 77 -10.68 0.93 -5.71
N ARG A 78 -10.17 0.21 -4.71
CA ARG A 78 -9.16 -0.86 -4.93
C ARG A 78 -9.75 -2.03 -5.71
N ARG A 79 -11.03 -2.34 -5.51
CA ARG A 79 -11.76 -3.30 -6.35
C ARG A 79 -11.74 -2.89 -7.82
N GLN A 80 -12.10 -1.65 -8.13
CA GLN A 80 -12.10 -1.15 -9.51
C GLN A 80 -10.70 -1.22 -10.14
N TRP A 81 -9.65 -0.87 -9.37
CA TRP A 81 -8.27 -0.97 -9.85
C TRP A 81 -7.82 -2.42 -10.09
N ALA A 82 -8.27 -3.37 -9.25
CA ALA A 82 -8.01 -4.79 -9.47
C ALA A 82 -8.61 -5.26 -10.80
N GLU A 83 -9.87 -4.91 -11.05
CA GLU A 83 -10.57 -5.25 -12.30
C GLU A 83 -9.84 -4.65 -13.52
N GLN A 84 -9.41 -3.39 -13.43
CA GLN A 84 -8.65 -2.71 -14.50
C GLN A 84 -7.26 -3.32 -14.75
N ALA A 85 -6.62 -3.86 -13.71
CA ALA A 85 -5.33 -4.52 -13.79
C ALA A 85 -5.41 -6.01 -14.16
N GLY A 86 -6.62 -6.55 -14.40
CA GLY A 86 -6.82 -7.98 -14.69
C GLY A 86 -6.60 -8.90 -13.49
N LEU A 87 -6.68 -8.38 -12.26
CA LEU A 87 -6.52 -9.13 -11.02
C LEU A 87 -7.89 -9.44 -10.40
N ASP A 88 -8.00 -10.59 -9.72
CA ASP A 88 -9.21 -10.97 -9.00
C ASP A 88 -9.48 -9.99 -7.83
N PRO A 89 -10.60 -9.26 -7.81
CA PRO A 89 -10.95 -8.39 -6.69
C PRO A 89 -11.09 -9.11 -5.36
N MET A 90 -11.44 -10.40 -5.38
CA MET A 90 -11.56 -11.23 -4.18
C MET A 90 -10.19 -11.49 -3.54
N PHE A 91 -9.10 -11.37 -4.28
CA PHE A 91 -7.74 -11.39 -3.75
C PHE A 91 -7.26 -9.99 -3.33
N VAL A 92 -7.44 -8.99 -4.21
CA VAL A 92 -6.85 -7.65 -4.01
C VAL A 92 -7.52 -6.89 -2.85
N VAL A 93 -8.84 -6.97 -2.70
CA VAL A 93 -9.56 -6.23 -1.65
C VAL A 93 -9.12 -6.65 -0.24
N PRO A 94 -9.08 -7.95 0.11
CA PRO A 94 -8.54 -8.40 1.40
C PRO A 94 -7.08 -7.99 1.63
N LEU A 95 -6.23 -8.09 0.61
CA LEU A 95 -4.83 -7.68 0.71
C LEU A 95 -4.70 -6.20 1.13
N PHE A 96 -5.43 -5.31 0.46
CA PHE A 96 -5.42 -3.89 0.81
C PHE A 96 -6.10 -3.59 2.15
N ALA A 97 -7.12 -4.36 2.55
CA ALA A 97 -7.71 -4.23 3.87
C ALA A 97 -6.69 -4.53 4.98
N GLN A 98 -5.88 -5.58 4.83
CA GLN A 98 -4.79 -5.90 5.76
C GLN A 98 -3.76 -4.77 5.83
N ILE A 99 -3.30 -4.26 4.67
CA ILE A 99 -2.36 -3.13 4.61
C ILE A 99 -2.92 -1.91 5.34
N ILE A 100 -4.20 -1.57 5.10
CA ILE A 100 -4.86 -0.42 5.72
C ILE A 100 -4.94 -0.60 7.24
N HIS A 101 -5.42 -1.74 7.74
CA HIS A 101 -5.53 -1.98 9.18
C HIS A 101 -4.17 -1.93 9.87
N TRP A 102 -3.14 -2.55 9.29
CA TRP A 102 -1.79 -2.49 9.85
C TRP A 102 -1.25 -1.05 9.85
N ASN A 103 -1.44 -0.28 8.78
CA ASN A 103 -1.04 1.13 8.71
C ASN A 103 -1.75 2.01 9.75
N ILE A 104 -3.05 1.81 9.99
CA ILE A 104 -3.80 2.52 11.04
C ILE A 104 -3.18 2.23 12.42
N ALA A 105 -2.87 0.97 12.72
CA ALA A 105 -2.21 0.60 13.97
C ALA A 105 -0.83 1.28 14.14
N GLN A 106 -0.02 1.30 13.07
CA GLN A 106 1.25 2.02 13.07
C GLN A 106 1.07 3.54 13.23
N GLN A 107 0.01 4.11 12.65
CA GLN A 107 -0.31 5.53 12.79
C GLN A 107 -0.66 5.88 14.23
N VAL A 108 -1.46 5.06 14.91
CA VAL A 108 -1.78 5.21 16.35
C VAL A 108 -0.50 5.19 17.18
N ARG A 109 0.36 4.18 16.98
CA ARG A 109 1.66 4.08 17.69
C ARG A 109 2.52 5.33 17.48
N HIS A 110 2.62 5.80 16.24
CA HIS A 110 3.39 7.00 15.92
C HIS A 110 2.79 8.27 16.54
N TRP A 111 1.47 8.43 16.48
CA TRP A 111 0.75 9.57 17.05
C TRP A 111 0.91 9.66 18.57
N ARG A 112 0.83 8.51 19.27
CA ARG A 112 1.08 8.41 20.72
C ARG A 112 2.52 8.77 21.06
N ALA A 113 3.49 8.23 20.33
CA ALA A 113 4.90 8.52 20.53
C ALA A 113 5.23 10.01 20.38
N GLN A 114 4.69 10.68 19.35
CA GLN A 114 4.85 12.13 19.15
C GLN A 114 4.30 12.97 20.32
N ARG A 115 3.38 12.42 21.11
CA ARG A 115 2.74 13.10 22.26
C ARG A 115 3.24 12.60 23.61
N GLY A 116 4.29 11.76 23.63
CA GLY A 116 4.82 11.18 24.86
C GLY A 116 3.89 10.17 25.56
N LEU A 117 2.88 9.64 24.86
CA LEU A 117 1.87 8.70 25.38
C LEU A 117 2.30 7.23 25.23
N VAL A 118 3.61 6.94 25.28
CA VAL A 118 4.13 5.58 25.07
C VAL A 118 3.79 4.73 26.29
N GLN A 119 3.00 3.66 26.09
CA GLN A 119 2.85 2.61 27.10
C GLN A 119 4.21 1.93 27.29
N GLY A 120 4.67 1.87 28.54
CA GLY A 120 5.85 1.08 28.91
C GLY A 120 5.67 -0.34 28.41
N ALA A 121 6.75 -0.88 27.83
CA ALA A 121 6.84 -2.26 27.36
C ALA A 121 6.44 -3.22 28.48
N ASN A 122 5.22 -3.72 28.41
CA ASN A 122 4.77 -4.96 29.02
C ASN A 122 3.74 -5.47 28.01
N ASP A 123 4.15 -6.45 27.21
CA ASP A 123 3.32 -7.48 26.56
C ASP A 123 4.25 -8.15 25.53
N GLU A 124 5.05 -9.10 26.07
CA GLU A 124 5.74 -10.16 25.32
C GLU A 124 4.74 -11.04 24.55
#